data_AF-A0A1F8BAF6-F1
#
_entry.id   AF-A0A1F8BAF6-F1
#
_cell.length_a   1.000
_cell.length_b   1.000
_cell.length_c   1.000
_cell.angle_alpha   90.00
_cell.angle_beta   90.00
_cell.angle_gamma   90.00
#
_symmetry.space_group_name_H-M   'P 1'
#
loop_
_entity.id
_entity.type
_entity.pdbx_description
1 polymer ?
#
loop_
_entity_poly.entity_id
_entity_poly.type
_entity_poly.pdbx_seq_one_letter_code
_entity_poly.pdbx_strand_id
1 'polypeptide(L)' 'MDKKQALSVLIKHTFLFSEEVKVKLLGKINTLSDGDIDKLGKFLALEKKQSIEENNKIISELDTLLQKLEN' A
#
# COMPACT_ATOMS: atom_id res chain seq x y z
N MET A 1 6.52 -16.31 -8.03
CA MET A 1 6.93 -15.02 -7.43
C MET A 1 7.47 -15.31 -6.03
N ASP A 2 8.70 -14.92 -5.75
CA ASP A 2 9.31 -15.09 -4.43
C ASP A 2 8.70 -14.10 -3.42
N LYS A 3 8.65 -14.44 -2.11
CA LYS A 3 8.10 -13.57 -1.06
C LYS A 3 8.82 -12.22 -1.02
N LYS A 4 10.13 -12.21 -1.25
CA LYS A 4 10.93 -10.98 -1.35
C LYS A 4 10.55 -10.12 -2.56
N GLN A 5 10.25 -10.75 -3.70
CA GLN A 5 9.77 -10.04 -4.90
C GLN A 5 8.39 -9.44 -4.66
N ALA A 6 7.47 -10.20 -4.05
CA ALA A 6 6.14 -9.72 -3.68
C ALA A 6 6.23 -8.49 -2.76
N LEU A 7 7.06 -8.59 -1.71
CA LEU A 7 7.28 -7.51 -0.76
C LEU A 7 7.91 -6.28 -1.43
N SER A 8 8.84 -6.47 -2.37
CA SER A 8 9.45 -5.37 -3.13
C SER A 8 8.40 -4.57 -3.91
N VAL A 9 7.43 -5.27 -4.52
CA VAL A 9 6.32 -4.63 -5.23
C VAL A 9 5.44 -3.84 -4.26
N LEU A 10 5.09 -4.41 -3.11
CA LEU A 10 4.31 -3.71 -2.09
C LEU A 10 5.01 -2.45 -1.57
N ILE A 11 6.32 -2.50 -1.33
CA ILE A 11 7.10 -1.35 -0.87
C ILE A 11 7.18 -0.25 -1.95
N LYS A 12 7.32 -0.61 -3.23
CA LYS A 12 7.37 0.39 -4.31
C LYS A 12 6.07 1.20 -4.42
N HIS A 13 4.93 0.52 -4.27
CA HIS A 13 3.62 1.10 -4.54
C HIS A 13 2.85 1.55 -3.29
N THR A 14 3.41 1.39 -2.10
CA THR A 14 2.78 1.96 -0.89
C THR A 14 2.95 3.48 -0.86
N PHE A 15 1.92 4.18 -0.42
CA PHE A 15 1.97 5.62 -0.13
C PHE A 15 2.36 5.90 1.33
N LEU A 16 2.41 4.86 2.16
CA LEU A 16 2.70 4.98 3.59
C LEU A 16 4.14 5.42 3.88
N PHE A 17 5.07 5.07 2.99
CA PHE A 17 6.50 5.33 3.18
C PHE A 17 6.97 6.46 2.28
N SER A 18 7.84 7.32 2.80
CA SER A 18 8.58 8.26 1.97
C SER A 18 9.51 7.51 1.01
N GLU A 19 9.88 8.14 -0.10
CA GLU A 19 10.80 7.55 -1.08
C GLU A 19 12.13 7.15 -0.44
N GLU A 20 12.64 7.93 0.52
CA GLU A 20 13.85 7.58 1.27
C GLU A 20 13.70 6.25 2.03
N VAL A 21 12.56 6.04 2.69
CA VAL A 21 12.27 4.81 3.43
C VAL A 21 12.12 3.64 2.47
N LYS A 22 11.44 3.83 1.32
CA LYS A 22 11.32 2.80 0.28
C LYS A 22 12.68 2.35 -0.22
N VAL A 23 13.57 3.28 -0.55
CA VAL A 23 14.93 2.98 -1.02
C VAL A 23 15.71 2.19 0.04
N LYS A 24 15.65 2.61 1.31
CA LYS A 24 16.33 1.91 2.42
C LYS A 24 15.80 0.49 2.62
N LEU A 25 14.49 0.30 2.57
CA LEU A 25 13.87 -1.03 2.73
C LEU A 25 14.20 -1.96 1.56
N LEU A 26 14.10 -1.45 0.33
CA LEU A 26 14.44 -2.21 -0.88
C LEU A 26 15.92 -2.60 -0.89
N GLY A 27 16.82 -1.72 -0.45
CA GLY A 27 18.24 -2.02 -0.34
C GLY A 27 18.58 -3.11 0.69
N LYS A 28 17.70 -3.35 1.66
CA LYS A 28 17.87 -4.36 2.72
C LYS A 28 16.98 -5.58 2.54
N ILE A 29 16.19 -5.67 1.48
CA ILE A 29 15.16 -6.73 1.34
C ILE A 29 15.76 -8.14 1.35
N ASN A 30 16.97 -8.29 0.82
CA ASN A 30 17.66 -9.58 0.78
C ASN A 30 18.20 -10.00 2.15
N THR A 31 18.41 -9.05 3.06
CA THR A 31 18.92 -9.29 4.42
C THR A 31 17.80 -9.52 5.43
N LEU A 32 16.53 -9.33 5.03
CA LEU A 32 15.38 -9.60 5.89
C LEU A 32 15.18 -11.10 6.08
N SER A 33 14.84 -11.49 7.30
CA SER A 33 14.42 -12.86 7.59
C SER A 33 13.03 -13.13 7.00
N ASP A 34 12.69 -14.40 6.79
CA ASP A 34 11.34 -14.77 6.33
C ASP A 34 10.24 -14.30 7.29
N GLY A 35 10.54 -14.22 8.59
CA GLY A 35 9.63 -13.68 9.60
C GLY A 35 9.40 -12.18 9.45
N ASP A 36 10.44 -11.42 9.13
CA ASP A 36 10.32 -9.98 8.87
C ASP A 36 9.57 -9.70 7.57
N ILE A 37 9.83 -10.52 6.55
CA ILE A 37 9.13 -10.46 5.26
C ILE A 37 7.64 -10.70 5.44
N ASP A 38 7.26 -11.72 6.22
CA ASP A 38 5.85 -12.05 6.48
C ASP A 38 5.15 -10.94 7.28
N LYS A 39 5.80 -10.41 8.33
CA LYS A 39 5.26 -9.30 9.13
C LYS A 39 5.04 -8.05 8.28
N LEU A 40 6.07 -7.63 7.54
CA LEU A 40 6.00 -6.42 6.72
C LEU A 40 5.02 -6.59 5.56
N GLY A 41 4.98 -7.78 4.94
CA GLY A 41 4.03 -8.11 3.89
C GLY A 41 2.57 -8.04 4.36
N LYS A 42 2.26 -8.62 5.52
CA LYS A 42 0.91 -8.56 6.13
C LYS A 42 0.50 -7.13 6.47
N PHE A 43 1.41 -6.37 7.05
CA PHE A 43 1.19 -4.96 7.37
C PHE A 43 0.85 -4.15 6.11
N LEU A 44 1.69 -4.23 5.07
CA LEU A 44 1.46 -3.52 3.81
C LEU A 44 0.19 -3.96 3.07
N ALA A 45 -0.15 -5.25 3.13
CA ALA A 45 -1.38 -5.77 2.55
C ALA A 45 -2.63 -5.23 3.27
N LEU A 46 -2.59 -5.15 4.61
CA LEU A 46 -3.69 -4.61 5.41
C LEU A 46 -3.91 -3.13 5.11
N GLU A 47 -2.84 -2.34 5.10
CA GLU A 47 -2.87 -0.91 4.74
C GLU A 47 -3.44 -0.70 3.34
N LYS A 48 -3.01 -1.50 2.37
CA LYS A 48 -3.54 -1.41 1.00
C LYS A 48 -5.04 -1.69 0.95
N LYS A 49 -5.50 -2.68 1.71
CA LYS A 49 -6.93 -3.03 1.79
C LYS A 49 -7.73 -1.87 2.38
N GLN A 50 -7.29 -1.30 3.50
CA GLN A 50 -7.94 -0.17 4.15
C GLN A 50 -7.99 1.06 3.23
N SER A 51 -6.88 1.39 2.57
CA SER A 51 -6.82 2.50 1.61
C SER A 51 -7.79 2.32 0.43
N ILE A 52 -7.96 1.09 -0.08
CA ILE A 52 -8.96 0.83 -1.14
C ILE A 52 -10.38 1.05 -0.62
N GLU A 53 -10.69 0.56 0.58
CA GLU A 53 -12.01 0.72 1.19
C GLU A 53 -12.34 2.21 1.43
N GLU A 54 -11.37 2.99 1.92
CA GLU A 54 -11.52 4.44 2.12
C GLU A 54 -11.65 5.19 0.80
N ASN A 55 -10.81 4.89 -0.19
CA ASN A 55 -10.90 5.53 -1.51
C ASN A 55 -12.26 5.27 -2.17
N ASN A 56 -12.81 4.07 -2.04
CA ASN A 56 -14.14 3.75 -2.56
C ASN A 56 -15.25 4.56 -1.87
N LYS A 57 -15.14 4.80 -0.56
CA LYS A 57 -16.06 5.69 0.15
C LYS A 57 -15.96 7.12 -0.36
N ILE A 58 -14.74 7.64 -0.50
CA ILE A 58 -14.50 8.99 -1.02
C ILE A 58 -15.06 9.15 -2.43
N ILE A 59 -14.84 8.17 -3.32
CA ILE A 59 -15.41 8.17 -4.67
C ILE A 59 -16.94 8.24 -4.60
N SER A 60 -17.58 7.41 -3.78
CA SER A 60 -19.04 7.43 -3.61
C SER A 60 -19.57 8.77 -3.08
N GLU A 61 -18.82 9.43 -2.19
CA GLU A 61 -19.18 10.75 -1.66
C GLU A 61 -19.04 11.83 -2.74
N LEU A 62 -17.98 11.78 -3.54
CA LEU A 62 -17.75 12.69 -4.65
C LEU A 62 -18.81 12.54 -5.74
N ASP A 63 -19.18 11.31 -6.10
CA ASP A 63 -20.26 11.04 -7.06
C ASP A 63 -21.59 11.62 -6.58
N THR A 64 -21.88 11.49 -5.29
CA THR A 64 -23.08 12.09 -4.68
C THR A 64 -23.04 13.62 -4.73
N LEU A 65 -21.86 14.23 -4.56
CA LEU A 65 -21.70 15.68 -4.62
C LEU A 65 -21.83 16.21 -6.06
N LEU A 66 -21.28 15.49 -7.04
CA LEU A 66 -21.43 15.83 -8.46
C LEU A 66 -22.91 15.83 -8.89
N GLN A 67 -23.66 14.79 -8.50
CA GLN A 67 -25.10 14.73 -8.79
C GLN A 67 -25.89 15.90 -8.19
N LYS A 68 -25.46 16.46 -7.05
CA LYS A 68 -26.11 17.64 -6.44
C LYS A 68 -25.76 18.95 -7.15
N LEU A 69 -24.63 19.02 -7.85
CA LEU A 69 -24.22 20.21 -8.59
C LEU A 69 -24.81 20.25 -10.01
N GLU A 70 -25.19 19.10 -10.55
CA GLU A 70 -25.82 18.97 -11.87
C GLU A 70 -27.36 19.12 -11.84
N ASN A 71 -27.97 19.16 -10.66
CA ASN A 71 -29.40 19.43 -10.43
C ASN A 71 -29.63 20.84 -9.89
#